data_AF-A0A3C1F2C7-F1
#
_entry.id   AF-A0A3C1F2C7-F1
#
_cell.length_a   1.000
_cell.length_b   1.000
_cell.length_c   1.000
_cell.angle_alpha   90.00
_cell.angle_beta   90.00
_cell.angle_gamma   90.00
#
_symmetry.space_group_name_H-M   'P 1'
#
loop_
_entity.id
_entity.type
_entity.pdbx_description
1 polymer ?
#
loop_
_entity_poly.entity_id
_entity_poly.type
_entity_poly.pdbx_seq_one_letter_code
_entity_poly.pdbx_strand_id
1 'polypeptide(L)' 'TVSAELPIIIDQVIRGGKTKQGDIIYSLTYGAGFTAGAMIFRI' A
#
# COMPACT_ATOMS: atom_id res chain seq x y z
N THR A 1 -5.84 -9.61 10.25
CA THR A 1 -5.65 -8.14 10.16
C THR A 1 -4.26 -7.76 9.67
N VAL A 2 -3.19 -8.44 10.08
CA VAL A 2 -1.79 -8.10 9.71
C VAL A 2 -1.54 -7.88 8.20
N SER A 3 -2.05 -8.77 7.33
CA SER A 3 -1.90 -8.57 5.87
C SER A 3 -2.89 -7.56 5.25
N ALA A 4 -3.95 -7.17 5.98
CA ALA A 4 -4.98 -6.25 5.49
C ALA A 4 -4.64 -4.77 5.75
N GLU A 5 -3.58 -4.48 6.52
CA GLU A 5 -3.17 -3.11 6.86
C GLU A 5 -2.82 -2.28 5.62
N LEU A 6 -2.10 -2.86 4.67
CA LEU A 6 -1.72 -2.19 3.42
C LEU A 6 -2.90 -1.73 2.56
N PRO A 7 -3.85 -2.61 2.16
CA PRO A 7 -4.98 -2.18 1.35
C PRO A 7 -5.88 -1.16 2.08
N ILE A 8 -5.99 -1.23 3.41
CA ILE A 8 -6.74 -0.23 4.20
C ILE A 8 -6.05 1.13 4.16
N ILE A 9 -4.73 1.19 4.35
CA ILE A 9 -3.97 2.45 4.29
C ILE A 9 -4.05 3.05 2.89
N ILE A 10 -3.96 2.23 1.84
CA ILE A 10 -4.09 2.70 0.45
C ILE A 10 -5.47 3.32 0.21
N ASP A 11 -6.56 2.67 0.64
CA ASP A 11 -7.91 3.23 0.53
C ASP A 11 -8.05 4.57 1.26
N GLN A 12 -7.47 4.69 2.45
CA GLN A 12 -7.48 5.94 3.23
C GLN A 12 -6.69 7.07 2.54
N VAL A 13 -5.53 6.77 1.95
CA VAL A 13 -4.70 7.76 1.23
C VAL A 13 -5.43 8.26 -0.03
N ILE A 14 -6.09 7.36 -0.75
CA ILE A 14 -6.88 7.70 -1.94
C ILE A 14 -8.10 8.56 -1.56
N ARG A 15 -8.92 8.10 -0.61
CA ARG A 15 -10.11 8.84 -0.16
C ARG A 15 -9.77 10.17 0.51
N GLY A 16 -8.62 10.24 1.16
CA GLY A 16 -8.10 11.47 1.77
C GLY A 16 -7.56 12.49 0.76
N GLY A 17 -7.59 12.19 -0.54
CA GLY A 17 -7.11 13.10 -1.60
C GLY A 17 -5.60 13.35 -1.56
N LYS A 18 -4.84 12.51 -0.85
CA LYS A 18 -3.39 12.62 -0.70
C LYS A 18 -2.63 12.08 -1.91
N THR A 19 -3.33 11.42 -2.84
CA THR A 19 -2.79 10.94 -4.10
C THR A 19 -3.80 11.18 -5.22
N LYS A 20 -3.33 11.26 -6.46
CA LYS A 20 -4.11 11.51 -7.67
C LYS A 20 -3.78 10.46 -8.73
N GLN A 21 -4.63 10.37 -9.76
CA GLN A 21 -4.30 9.56 -10.92
C GLN A 21 -2.98 10.03 -11.55
N GLY A 22 -2.15 9.07 -11.93
CA GLY A 22 -0.80 9.26 -12.44
C GLY A 22 0.28 9.11 -11.37
N ASP A 23 -0.06 9.21 -10.08
CA ASP A 23 0.90 9.05 -8.99
C ASP A 23 1.45 7.62 -8.92
N ILE A 24 2.73 7.50 -8.60
CA ILE A 24 3.39 6.23 -8.39
C ILE A 24 3.40 5.93 -6.89
N ILE A 25 2.83 4.79 -6.50
CA ILE A 25 2.87 4.28 -5.14
C ILE A 25 3.88 3.15 -5.04
N TYR A 26 4.75 3.26 -4.04
CA TYR A 26 5.62 2.19 -3.57
C TYR A 26 5.06 1.61 -2.27
N SER A 27 4.83 0.31 -2.25
CA SER A 27 4.33 -0.44 -1.10
C SER A 27 5.35 -1.49 -0.67
N LEU A 28 5.58 -1.61 0.64
CA LEU A 28 6.46 -2.58 1.26
C LEU A 28 5.73 -3.23 2.43
N THR A 29 5.79 -4.56 2.52
CA THR A 29 5.25 -5.35 3.63
C THR A 29 6.29 -6.30 4.17
N TYR A 30 6.17 -6.58 5.47
CA TYR A 30 6.96 -7.59 6.17
C TYR A 30 6.05 -8.35 7.14
N GLY A 31 6.16 -9.66 7.15
CA GLY A 31 5.33 -10.56 7.96
C GLY A 31 6.14 -11.62 8.70
N ALA A 32 5.44 -12.34 9.58
CA ALA A 32 6.03 -13.45 10.32
C ALA A 32 6.61 -14.51 9.38
N GLY A 33 7.74 -15.10 9.77
CA GLY A 33 8.48 -16.06 8.93
C GLY A 33 9.42 -15.40 7.91
N PHE A 34 9.93 -14.20 8.21
CA PHE A 34 10.87 -13.45 7.34
C PHE A 34 10.34 -13.23 5.92
N THR A 35 9.03 -13.15 5.77
CA THR A 35 8.40 -12.95 4.46
C THR A 35 8.25 -11.45 4.22
N ALA A 36 8.85 -10.96 3.15
CA ALA A 36 8.69 -9.58 2.70
C ALA A 36 8.09 -9.53 1.29
N GLY A 37 7.38 -8.46 0.99
CA GLY A 37 6.85 -8.20 -0.34
C GLY A 37 6.92 -6.71 -0.65
N ALA A 38 7.24 -6.38 -1.90
CA ALA A 38 7.22 -5.01 -2.38
C ALA A 38 6.42 -4.93 -3.69
N MET A 39 5.74 -3.81 -3.91
CA MET A 39 4.97 -3.55 -5.11
C MET A 39 5.07 -2.08 -5.50
N ILE A 40 5.27 -1.83 -6.79
CA ILE A 40 5.12 -0.50 -7.38
C ILE A 40 3.90 -0.54 -8.29
N PHE A 41 3.01 0.43 -8.13
CA PHE A 41 1.86 0.60 -9.02
C PHE A 41 1.55 2.07 -9.22
N ARG A 42 0.81 2.33 -10.30
CA ARG A 42 0.30 3.67 -10.64
C ARG A 42 -1.22 3.66 -10.49
N ILE A 43 -1.77 4.70 -9.88
CA ILE A 43 -3.22 4.91 -9.75
C ILE A 43 -3.76 5.67 -10.97
#